data_AF-A0A963GIY1-F1
#
_entry.id   AF-A0A963GIY1-F1
#
_cell.length_a   1.000
_cell.length_b   1.000
_cell.length_c   1.000
_cell.angle_alpha   90.00
_cell.angle_beta   90.00
_cell.angle_gamma   90.00
#
_symmetry.space_group_name_H-M   'P 1'
#
loop_
_entity.id
_entity.type
_entity.pdbx_description
1 polymer ?
#
loop_
_entity_poly.entity_id
_entity_poly.type
_entity_poly.pdbx_seq_one_letter_code
_entity_poly.pdbx_strand_id
1 'polypeptide(L)'
;MTGTLPPFGRAVAELRRQGRCPVSGTVLVLVDHWPETRPERTSYPRVVLPADAGPDAIDWSFLTGLDAVVVAYPTLTGRERLRALLRCLLAAEPVRLLVADRERSRIHWIKSAGRGVEFQP
;
A
#
# COMPACT_ATOMS: atom_id res chain seq x y z
N MET A 1 19.49 -1.88 -4.43
CA MET A 1 18.19 -1.78 -3.73
C MET A 1 18.20 -2.78 -2.59
N THR A 2 18.30 -2.31 -1.35
CA THR A 2 18.49 -3.12 -0.13
C THR A 2 17.52 -2.68 0.96
N GLY A 3 16.23 -2.59 0.64
CA GLY A 3 15.16 -2.33 1.61
C GLY A 3 14.68 -3.63 2.26
N THR A 4 14.17 -3.57 3.49
CA THR A 4 13.54 -4.72 4.13
C THR A 4 12.14 -4.92 3.57
N LEU A 5 11.73 -6.16 3.26
CA LEU A 5 10.35 -6.40 2.83
C LEU A 5 9.38 -6.13 3.98
N PRO A 6 8.18 -5.57 3.71
CA PRO A 6 7.22 -5.34 4.77
C PRO A 6 6.74 -6.67 5.36
N PRO A 7 6.27 -6.69 6.62
CA PRO A 7 5.55 -7.84 7.16
C PRO A 7 4.45 -8.31 6.20
N PHE A 8 4.38 -9.63 6.00
CA PHE A 8 3.52 -10.31 5.02
C PHE A 8 3.80 -9.99 3.54
N GLY A 9 4.75 -9.10 3.24
CA GLY A 9 5.17 -8.76 1.88
C GLY A 9 6.05 -9.80 1.20
N ARG A 10 6.72 -10.68 1.96
CA ARG A 10 7.59 -11.72 1.40
C ARG A 10 6.87 -12.62 0.40
N ALA A 11 5.70 -13.13 0.75
CA ALA A 11 4.93 -14.03 -0.12
C ALA A 11 4.52 -13.33 -1.43
N VAL A 12 4.12 -12.05 -1.36
CA VAL A 12 3.78 -11.27 -2.54
C VAL A 12 5.02 -11.04 -3.40
N ALA A 13 6.12 -10.57 -2.80
CA ALA A 13 7.36 -10.30 -3.51
C ALA A 13 7.93 -11.54 -4.20
N GLU A 14 7.89 -12.70 -3.53
CA GLU A 14 8.35 -13.97 -4.10
C GLU A 14 7.52 -14.41 -5.30
N LEU A 15 6.18 -14.35 -5.19
CA LEU A 15 5.29 -14.64 -6.32
C LEU A 15 5.53 -13.66 -7.49
N ARG A 16 5.79 -12.38 -7.20
CA ARG A 16 6.11 -11.38 -8.22
C ARG A 16 7.42 -11.70 -8.95
N ARG A 17 8.46 -12.15 -8.25
CA ARG A 17 9.72 -12.61 -8.87
C ARG A 17 9.53 -13.81 -9.79
N GLN A 18 8.51 -14.63 -9.55
CA GLN A 18 8.12 -15.74 -10.41
C GLN A 18 7.22 -15.33 -11.59
N GLY A 19 7.02 -14.01 -11.82
CA GLY A 19 6.14 -13.48 -12.85
C GLY A 19 4.64 -13.62 -12.53
N ARG A 20 4.28 -14.02 -11.31
CA ARG A 20 2.88 -14.17 -10.88
C ARG A 20 2.35 -12.87 -10.31
N CYS A 21 1.05 -12.65 -10.45
CA CYS A 21 0.36 -11.53 -9.83
C CYS A 21 -0.85 -12.03 -9.02
N PRO A 22 -1.28 -11.29 -7.98
CA PRO A 22 -2.58 -11.54 -7.36
C PRO A 22 -3.67 -11.49 -8.44
N VAL A 23 -4.66 -12.39 -8.37
CA VAL A 23 -5.78 -12.44 -9.35
C VAL A 23 -6.51 -11.10 -9.45
N SER A 24 -6.62 -10.39 -8.32
CA SER A 24 -7.22 -9.07 -8.24
C SER A 24 -6.34 -7.93 -8.75
N GLY A 25 -5.05 -8.16 -8.97
CA GLY A 25 -4.06 -7.11 -9.27
C GLY A 25 -3.86 -6.08 -8.14
N THR A 26 -4.48 -6.28 -6.96
CA THR A 26 -4.55 -5.27 -5.89
C THR A 26 -3.90 -5.75 -4.61
N VAL A 27 -3.10 -4.90 -3.97
CA VAL A 27 -2.51 -5.11 -2.64
C VAL A 27 -3.01 -4.03 -1.67
N LEU A 28 -3.41 -4.45 -0.47
CA LEU A 28 -3.73 -3.52 0.61
C LEU A 28 -2.46 -3.22 1.41
N VAL A 29 -2.14 -1.94 1.56
CA VAL A 29 -1.05 -1.44 2.41
C VAL A 29 -1.67 -0.89 3.68
N LEU A 30 -1.51 -1.61 4.79
CA LEU A 30 -1.99 -1.19 6.09
C LEU A 30 -0.92 -0.34 6.78
N VAL A 31 -1.32 0.79 7.37
CA VAL A 31 -0.38 1.70 8.04
C VAL A 31 -0.55 1.59 9.55
N ASP A 32 0.56 1.28 10.22
CA ASP A 32 0.74 1.18 11.68
C ASP A 32 -0.03 0.05 12.38
N HIS A 33 -1.16 -0.39 11.83
CA HIS A 33 -2.06 -1.31 12.50
C HIS A 33 -2.60 -2.40 11.57
N TRP A 34 -2.78 -3.60 12.13
CA TRP A 34 -3.65 -4.61 11.56
C TRP A 34 -5.08 -4.36 12.07
N PRO A 35 -6.13 -4.48 11.25
CA PRO A 35 -7.49 -4.37 11.75
C PRO A 35 -7.77 -5.47 12.80
N GLU A 36 -8.29 -5.06 13.96
CA GLU A 36 -8.58 -5.95 15.11
C GLU A 36 -9.55 -7.08 14.75
N THR A 37 -10.52 -6.78 13.89
CA THR A 37 -11.38 -7.80 13.29
C THR A 37 -10.79 -8.24 11.97
N ARG A 38 -10.52 -9.55 11.83
CA ARG A 38 -10.19 -10.15 10.54
C ARG A 38 -11.40 -9.88 9.64
N PRO A 39 -11.30 -9.02 8.61
CA PRO A 39 -12.41 -8.79 7.71
C PRO A 39 -12.71 -10.12 7.06
N GLU A 40 -13.93 -10.63 7.28
CA GLU A 40 -14.28 -12.03 7.00
C GLU A 40 -14.07 -12.41 5.54
N ARG A 41 -13.98 -11.43 4.63
CA ARG A 41 -13.67 -11.62 3.22
C ARG A 41 -12.94 -10.42 2.66
N THR A 42 -11.61 -10.45 2.62
CA THR A 42 -10.91 -9.68 1.58
C THR A 42 -9.99 -10.61 0.82
N SER A 43 -10.23 -10.75 -0.47
CA SER A 43 -9.44 -11.57 -1.38
C SER A 43 -8.12 -10.89 -1.81
N TYR A 44 -7.72 -9.81 -1.13
CA TYR A 44 -6.55 -9.01 -1.47
C TYR A 44 -5.39 -9.34 -0.52
N PRO A 45 -4.17 -9.59 -1.04
CA PRO A 45 -2.97 -9.62 -0.23
C PRO A 45 -2.82 -8.34 0.59
N ARG A 46 -2.32 -8.49 1.82
CA ARG A 46 -2.12 -7.37 2.73
C ARG A 46 -0.67 -7.32 3.18
N VAL A 47 -0.13 -6.12 3.22
CA VAL A 47 1.19 -5.82 3.76
C VAL A 47 1.04 -4.70 4.78
N VAL A 48 1.96 -4.64 5.75
CA VAL A 48 1.92 -3.64 6.82
C VAL A 48 3.15 -2.76 6.73
N LEU A 49 2.98 -1.45 6.91
CA LEU A 49 4.06 -0.56 7.33
C LEU A 49 4.01 -0.47 8.88
N PRO A 50 4.95 -1.10 9.61
CA PRO A 50 5.00 -1.06 11.06
C PRO A 50 5.25 0.34 11.60
N ALA A 51 4.67 0.68 12.76
CA ALA A 51 4.80 2.00 13.39
C ALA A 51 6.25 2.42 13.67
N ASP A 52 7.12 1.45 13.97
CA ASP A 52 8.55 1.61 14.25
C ASP A 52 9.42 1.63 12.98
N ALA A 53 8.87 1.33 11.80
CA ALA A 53 9.59 1.36 10.53
C ALA A 53 9.35 2.67 9.77
N GLY A 54 10.43 3.21 9.21
CA GLY A 54 10.38 4.28 8.20
C GLY A 54 9.83 3.76 6.86
N PRO A 55 8.97 4.51 6.15
CA PRO A 55 8.47 4.06 4.85
C PRO A 55 9.55 3.82 3.79
N ASP A 56 10.66 4.56 3.88
CA ASP A 56 11.84 4.49 3.02
C ASP A 56 12.75 3.28 3.30
N ALA A 57 12.65 2.70 4.51
CA ALA A 57 13.36 1.48 4.88
C ALA A 57 12.71 0.21 4.29
N ILE A 58 11.50 0.33 3.74
CA ILE A 58 10.73 -0.77 3.19
C ILE A 58 10.94 -0.88 1.67
N ASP A 59 11.22 -2.09 1.18
CA ASP A 59 11.25 -2.38 -0.25
C ASP A 59 9.82 -2.53 -0.80
N TRP A 60 9.35 -1.50 -1.51
CA TRP A 60 8.02 -1.46 -2.15
C TRP A 60 8.02 -1.91 -3.61
N SER A 61 9.17 -2.29 -4.18
CA SER A 61 9.30 -2.61 -5.62
C SER A 61 8.38 -3.73 -6.09
N PHE A 62 7.93 -4.61 -5.18
CA PHE A 62 6.96 -5.66 -5.51
C PHE A 62 5.58 -5.12 -5.96
N LEU A 63 5.28 -3.84 -5.71
CA LEU A 63 4.05 -3.16 -6.10
C LEU A 63 4.06 -2.65 -7.54
N THR A 64 5.20 -2.67 -8.23
CA THR A 64 5.26 -2.23 -9.64
C THR A 64 4.24 -2.97 -10.48
N GLY A 65 3.43 -2.25 -11.25
CA GLY A 65 2.40 -2.85 -12.08
C GLY A 65 1.18 -3.42 -11.33
N LEU A 66 1.05 -3.16 -10.02
CA LEU A 66 -0.13 -3.52 -9.22
C LEU A 66 -0.92 -2.27 -8.80
N ASP A 67 -2.16 -2.47 -8.36
CA ASP A 67 -2.89 -1.47 -7.60
C ASP A 67 -2.49 -1.53 -6.12
N ALA A 68 -2.25 -0.37 -5.53
CA ALA A 68 -1.98 -0.20 -4.11
C ALA A 68 -3.11 0.59 -3.45
N VAL A 69 -3.73 0.00 -2.43
CA VAL A 69 -4.73 0.69 -1.59
C VAL A 69 -4.16 0.86 -0.20
N VAL A 70 -3.84 2.10 0.16
CA VAL A 70 -3.40 2.46 1.50
C VAL A 70 -4.61 2.56 2.40
N VAL A 71 -4.69 1.70 3.40
CA VAL A 71 -5.73 1.74 4.44
C VAL A 71 -5.18 2.56 5.59
N ALA A 72 -5.69 3.79 5.75
CA ALA A 72 -5.17 4.75 6.71
C ALA A 72 -6.22 5.10 7.78
N TYR A 73 -5.73 5.34 8.99
CA TYR A 73 -6.44 5.95 10.10
C TYR A 73 -5.76 7.31 10.37
N PRO A 74 -6.21 8.41 9.75
CA PRO A 74 -5.49 9.68 9.76
C PRO A 74 -5.07 10.20 11.14
N THR A 75 -5.87 9.95 12.19
CA THR A 75 -5.52 10.35 13.56
C THR A 75 -4.38 9.54 14.15
N LEU A 76 -4.26 8.26 13.80
CA LEU A 76 -3.22 7.35 14.31
C LEU A 76 -1.93 7.46 13.49
N THR A 77 -2.03 7.49 12.17
CA THR A 77 -0.87 7.49 11.28
C THR A 77 -0.14 8.82 11.26
N GLY A 78 -0.87 9.94 11.39
CA GLY A 78 -0.30 11.27 11.20
C GLY A 78 -0.05 11.61 9.73
N ARG A 79 -0.22 12.90 9.39
CA ARG A 79 -0.21 13.36 7.99
C ARG A 79 1.15 13.22 7.31
N GLU A 80 2.24 13.53 8.00
CA GLU A 80 3.59 13.50 7.42
C GLU A 80 4.05 12.07 7.11
N ARG A 81 3.73 11.13 7.99
CA ARG A 81 4.02 9.71 7.79
C ARG A 81 3.24 9.14 6.60
N LEU A 82 1.95 9.47 6.50
CA LEU A 82 1.14 9.09 5.34
C LEU A 82 1.71 9.67 4.04
N ARG A 83 2.10 10.96 4.05
CA ARG A 83 2.74 11.60 2.89
C ARG A 83 4.05 10.91 2.49
N ALA A 84 4.91 10.59 3.46
CA ALA A 84 6.16 9.90 3.21
C ALA A 84 5.93 8.50 2.60
N LEU A 85 4.97 7.73 3.13
CA LEU A 85 4.56 6.46 2.55
C LEU A 85 4.07 6.63 1.11
N LEU A 86 3.16 7.59 0.85
CA LEU A 86 2.63 7.80 -0.49
C LEU A 86 3.70 8.13 -1.52
N ARG A 87 4.75 8.90 -1.15
CA ARG A 87 5.89 9.15 -2.04
C ARG A 87 6.65 7.86 -2.37
N CYS A 88 6.90 7.02 -1.37
CA CYS A 88 7.59 5.73 -1.58
C CYS A 88 6.76 4.81 -2.48
N LEU A 89 5.45 4.75 -2.26
CA LEU A 89 4.54 3.93 -3.07
C LEU A 89 4.42 4.47 -4.50
N LEU A 90 4.39 5.79 -4.71
CA LEU A 90 4.40 6.37 -6.05
C LEU A 90 5.68 6.01 -6.82
N ALA A 91 6.83 6.07 -6.15
CA ALA A 91 8.12 5.71 -6.73
C ALA A 91 8.25 4.21 -7.07
N ALA A 92 7.44 3.36 -6.44
CA ALA A 92 7.35 1.94 -6.80
C ALA A 92 6.53 1.68 -8.08
N GLU A 93 5.98 2.72 -8.71
CA GLU A 93 5.23 2.67 -9.97
C GLU A 93 4.03 1.70 -9.99
N PRO A 94 3.06 1.85 -9.05
CA PRO A 94 1.80 1.13 -9.13
C PRO A 94 0.96 1.64 -10.31
N VAL A 95 0.05 0.79 -10.79
CA VAL A 95 -0.97 1.13 -11.80
C VAL A 95 -1.98 2.13 -11.21
N ARG A 96 -2.43 1.88 -9.98
CA ARG A 96 -3.28 2.78 -9.20
C ARG A 96 -2.76 2.93 -7.78
N LEU A 97 -2.84 4.14 -7.23
CA LEU A 97 -2.61 4.41 -5.82
C LEU A 97 -3.84 5.10 -5.24
N LEU A 98 -4.40 4.49 -4.20
CA LEU A 98 -5.63 4.91 -3.52
C LEU A 98 -5.36 5.03 -2.02
N VAL A 99 -6.02 5.97 -1.35
CA VAL A 99 -6.08 6.05 0.11
C VAL A 99 -7.52 5.81 0.57
N ALA A 100 -7.74 4.75 1.30
CA ALA A 100 -8.99 4.49 2.02
C ALA A 100 -8.87 5.08 3.43
N ASP A 101 -9.49 6.24 3.65
CA ASP A 101 -9.66 6.88 4.94
C ASP A 101 -10.75 6.14 5.72
N ARG A 102 -10.34 5.36 6.73
CA ARG A 102 -11.24 4.51 7.51
C ARG A 102 -12.01 5.28 8.57
N GLU A 103 -11.54 6.43 9.02
CA GLU A 103 -12.24 7.27 9.98
C GLU A 103 -13.41 8.00 9.33
N ARG A 104 -13.22 8.44 8.09
CA ARG A 104 -14.24 9.20 7.34
C ARG A 104 -15.03 8.35 6.35
N SER A 105 -14.69 7.07 6.22
CA SER A 105 -15.26 6.16 5.22
C SER A 105 -15.18 6.72 3.79
N ARG A 106 -14.04 7.31 3.44
CA ARG A 106 -13.79 7.96 2.13
C ARG A 106 -12.64 7.29 1.40
N ILE A 107 -12.69 7.33 0.07
CA ILE A 107 -11.58 6.89 -0.80
C ILE A 107 -11.06 8.09 -1.57
N HIS A 108 -9.76 8.34 -1.44
CA HIS A 108 -9.03 9.37 -2.17
C HIS A 108 -8.20 8.70 -3.28
N TRP A 109 -8.35 9.19 -4.51
CA TRP A 109 -7.50 8.78 -5.63
C TRP A 109 -6.23 9.59 -5.62
N ILE A 110 -5.07 8.93 -5.68
CA ILE A 110 -3.75 9.58 -5.73
C ILE A 110 -3.16 9.46 -7.14
N LYS A 111 -3.18 8.26 -7.73
CA LYS A 111 -2.72 8.00 -9.10
C LYS A 111 -3.61 6.97 -9.77
N SER A 112 -3.85 7.12 -11.08
CA SER A 112 -4.42 6.06 -11.92
C SER A 112 -3.90 6.13 -13.35
N ALA A 113 -3.06 5.17 -13.74
CA ALA A 113 -2.50 5.07 -15.10
C ALA A 113 -3.60 4.99 -16.19
N GLY A 114 -4.71 4.31 -15.91
CA GLY A 114 -5.83 4.16 -16.85
C GLY A 114 -6.85 5.31 -16.83
N ARG A 115 -6.73 6.28 -15.91
CA ARG A 115 -7.67 7.42 -15.82
C ARG A 115 -7.00 8.79 -16.02
N GLY A 116 -5.68 8.86 -16.18
CA GLY A 116 -4.95 10.13 -16.32
C GLY A 116 -5.05 11.05 -15.10
N VAL A 117 -5.45 10.52 -13.94
CA VAL A 117 -5.61 11.30 -12.71
C VAL A 117 -4.35 11.15 -11.86
N GLU A 118 -3.63 12.26 -11.69
CA GLU A 118 -2.64 12.47 -10.64
C GLU A 118 -3.24 13.50 -9.67
N PHE A 119 -3.60 13.07 -8.46
CA PHE A 119 -3.98 13.98 -7.39
C PHE A 119 -2.73 14.26 -6.56
N GLN A 120 -2.24 15.50 -6.63
CA GLN A 120 -1.29 16.02 -5.65
C GLN A 120 -2.07 16.52 -4.43
N PRO A 121 -1.71 16.07 -3.21
CA PRO A 121 -2.34 16.51 -1.97
C PRO A 121 -2.08 17.97 -1.62
#